data_AF-A0A939X3C2-F1
#
_entry.id   AF-A0A939X3C2-F1
#
_cell.length_a   1.000
_cell.length_b   1.000
_cell.length_c   1.000
_cell.angle_alpha   90.00
_cell.angle_beta   90.00
_cell.angle_gamma   90.00
#
_symmetry.space_group_name_H-M   'P 1'
#
loop_
_entity.id
_entity.type
_entity.pdbx_description
1 polymer ?
#
loop_
_entity_poly.entity_id
_entity_poly.type
_entity_poly.pdbx_seq_one_letter_code
_entity_poly.pdbx_strand_id
1 'polypeptide(L)'
;METFSIMEPCCIGHQLPQLLKKYPLATWQSNGDVTFDKLMKAISCLAGNSLTVKIVIPTIDIPMLRLLLWYRQREWLKEVAILTKDDQTALMRSQLGMDFPLTARHHDSVVESLLVIEGEKATVIVQGALLSVVTPGQYHYTTYVGTDQERIDMLVSSAWSLFRLAGRKGGKKGKEATEETDEKPSEAVAEQPEDNNEKPVEHEDTTEEPAESVEGTQEA
;
A
#
# COMPACT_ATOMS: atom_id res chain seq x y z
N MET A 1 32.68 6.22 -13.94
CA MET A 1 31.93 6.70 -15.12
C MET A 1 30.47 6.60 -14.76
N GLU A 2 29.77 7.72 -14.65
CA GLU A 2 28.31 7.73 -14.53
C GLU A 2 27.73 7.40 -15.91
N THR A 3 27.22 6.18 -16.07
CA THR A 3 26.49 5.78 -17.28
C THR A 3 25.09 6.37 -17.23
N PHE A 4 24.96 7.62 -17.69
CA PHE A 4 23.68 8.26 -17.89
C PHE A 4 22.93 7.58 -19.05
N SER A 5 21.77 7.00 -18.76
CA SER A 5 20.96 6.28 -19.76
C SER A 5 19.63 6.99 -20.01
N ILE A 6 19.32 7.28 -21.27
CA ILE A 6 17.99 7.76 -21.67
C ILE A 6 17.12 6.53 -21.91
N MET A 7 15.98 6.46 -21.22
CA MET A 7 15.03 5.35 -21.30
C MET A 7 13.77 5.80 -22.02
N GLU A 8 13.58 5.23 -23.20
CA GLU A 8 12.35 5.38 -23.97
C GLU A 8 11.27 4.38 -23.50
N PRO A 9 9.98 4.70 -23.69
CA PRO A 9 8.87 3.92 -23.15
C PRO A 9 8.76 2.51 -23.76
N CYS A 10 9.18 2.34 -25.02
CA CYS A 10 9.22 1.03 -25.68
C CYS A 10 10.38 0.16 -25.17
N CYS A 11 11.43 0.79 -24.63
CA CYS A 11 12.68 0.15 -24.28
C CYS A 11 12.82 -0.13 -22.78
N ILE A 12 12.13 0.64 -21.92
CA ILE A 12 12.32 0.57 -20.47
C ILE A 12 12.09 -0.82 -19.89
N GLY A 13 11.09 -1.56 -20.40
CA GLY A 13 10.77 -2.91 -19.94
C GLY A 13 11.89 -3.92 -20.11
N HIS A 14 12.83 -3.66 -21.03
CA HIS A 14 13.98 -4.54 -21.29
C HIS A 14 15.29 -3.94 -20.81
N GLN A 15 15.53 -2.66 -21.11
CA GLN A 15 16.81 -1.99 -20.85
C GLN A 15 17.02 -1.70 -19.36
N LEU A 16 16.00 -1.21 -18.64
CA LEU A 16 16.16 -0.86 -17.23
C LEU A 16 16.49 -2.09 -16.36
N PRO A 17 15.79 -3.24 -16.49
CA PRO A 17 16.17 -4.46 -15.77
C PRO A 17 17.59 -4.95 -16.09
N GLN A 18 18.02 -4.85 -17.34
CA GLN A 18 19.38 -5.24 -17.73
C GLN A 18 20.44 -4.30 -17.16
N LEU A 19 20.17 -3.01 -17.16
CA LEU A 19 21.02 -2.00 -16.55
C LEU A 19 21.19 -2.29 -15.06
N LEU A 20 20.09 -2.52 -14.36
CA LEU A 20 20.06 -2.76 -12.91
C LEU A 20 20.70 -4.08 -12.49
N LYS A 21 20.68 -5.10 -13.36
CA LYS A 21 21.44 -6.35 -13.14
C LYS A 21 22.97 -6.14 -13.19
N LYS A 22 23.44 -5.17 -13.97
CA LYS A 22 24.87 -4.83 -14.09
C LYS A 22 25.30 -3.80 -13.04
N TYR A 23 24.43 -2.84 -12.78
CA TYR A 23 24.66 -1.72 -11.87
C TYR A 23 23.47 -1.64 -10.91
N PRO A 24 23.59 -2.23 -9.70
CA PRO A 24 22.52 -2.28 -8.71
C PRO A 24 21.95 -0.91 -8.35
N LEU A 25 22.73 0.17 -8.52
CA LEU A 25 22.30 1.56 -8.41
C LEU A 25 22.61 2.26 -9.74
N ALA A 26 21.58 2.78 -10.41
CA ALA A 26 21.72 3.45 -11.70
C ALA A 26 20.85 4.71 -11.78
N THR A 27 21.37 5.72 -12.49
CA THR A 27 20.65 6.94 -12.83
C THR A 27 20.23 6.91 -14.31
N TRP A 28 19.03 7.40 -14.59
CA TRP A 28 18.47 7.41 -15.94
C TRP A 28 17.48 8.56 -16.12
N GLN A 29 17.17 8.89 -17.37
CA GLN A 29 16.23 9.96 -17.73
C GLN A 29 15.13 9.43 -18.66
N SER A 30 13.92 9.97 -18.54
CA SER A 30 12.87 9.84 -19.57
C SER A 30 12.43 11.20 -20.09
N ASN A 31 11.72 11.19 -21.22
CA ASN A 31 11.08 12.38 -21.78
C ASN A 31 9.63 12.56 -21.28
N GLY A 32 9.31 11.94 -20.13
CA GLY A 32 7.98 12.03 -19.51
C GLY A 32 6.93 11.10 -20.12
N ASP A 33 7.41 10.14 -20.90
CA ASP A 33 6.66 9.11 -21.60
C ASP A 33 6.71 7.74 -20.90
N VAL A 34 7.55 7.62 -19.87
CA VAL A 34 7.58 6.51 -18.92
C VAL A 34 6.56 6.77 -17.82
N THR A 35 5.40 6.13 -17.96
CA THR A 35 4.31 6.14 -16.98
C THR A 35 4.53 5.09 -15.89
N PHE A 36 3.81 5.23 -14.77
CA PHE A 36 3.86 4.35 -13.61
C PHE A 36 3.63 2.88 -13.98
N ASP A 37 2.74 2.58 -14.92
CA ASP A 37 2.51 1.22 -15.40
C ASP A 37 3.71 0.62 -16.13
N LYS A 38 4.36 1.40 -17.01
CA LYS A 38 5.57 0.97 -17.71
C LYS A 38 6.72 0.75 -16.73
N LEU A 39 6.86 1.65 -15.75
CA LEU A 39 7.87 1.56 -14.71
C LEU A 39 7.65 0.31 -13.84
N MET A 40 6.45 0.14 -13.29
CA MET A 40 6.06 -1.03 -12.48
C MET A 40 6.28 -2.34 -13.25
N LYS A 41 5.87 -2.41 -14.52
CA LYS A 41 6.08 -3.59 -15.37
C LYS A 41 7.57 -3.88 -15.59
N ALA A 42 8.39 -2.85 -15.79
CA ALA A 42 9.82 -3.02 -15.98
C ALA A 42 10.48 -3.58 -14.72
N ILE A 43 10.21 -3.00 -13.55
CA ILE A 43 11.03 -3.25 -12.36
C ILE A 43 10.47 -4.31 -11.40
N SER A 44 9.17 -4.59 -11.42
CA SER A 44 8.57 -5.58 -10.50
C SER A 44 9.16 -6.99 -10.68
N CYS A 45 9.56 -7.35 -11.90
CA CYS A 45 10.19 -8.64 -12.18
C CYS A 45 11.54 -8.84 -11.45
N LEU A 46 12.19 -7.75 -11.03
CA LEU A 46 13.43 -7.79 -10.26
C LEU A 46 13.18 -8.11 -8.78
N ALA A 47 12.03 -7.70 -8.24
CA ALA A 47 11.64 -7.97 -6.85
C ALA A 47 11.12 -9.41 -6.64
N GLY A 48 10.58 -10.02 -7.70
CA GLY A 48 10.02 -11.39 -7.66
C GLY A 48 8.52 -11.40 -7.41
N ASN A 49 8.03 -12.35 -6.62
CA ASN A 49 6.63 -12.46 -6.22
C ASN A 49 6.36 -11.89 -4.81
N SER A 50 5.09 -11.92 -4.40
CA SER A 50 4.63 -11.52 -3.05
C SER A 50 5.07 -10.11 -2.67
N LEU A 51 4.73 -9.16 -3.53
CA LEU A 51 5.17 -7.78 -3.46
C LEU A 51 4.49 -7.03 -2.32
N THR A 52 5.28 -6.32 -1.53
CA THR A 52 4.88 -5.19 -0.68
C THR A 52 5.28 -3.92 -1.40
N VAL A 53 4.32 -3.07 -1.74
CA VAL A 53 4.58 -1.82 -2.47
C VAL A 53 4.35 -0.62 -1.57
N LYS A 54 5.36 0.23 -1.44
CA LYS A 54 5.27 1.46 -0.66
C LYS A 54 5.52 2.66 -1.57
N ILE A 55 4.61 3.63 -1.55
CA ILE A 55 4.60 4.77 -2.45
C ILE A 55 4.57 6.05 -1.61
N VAL A 56 5.50 6.95 -1.86
CA VAL A 56 5.44 8.35 -1.44
C VAL A 56 5.25 9.18 -2.70
N ILE A 57 4.19 9.98 -2.76
CA ILE A 57 3.87 10.80 -3.95
C ILE A 57 3.01 11.98 -3.55
N PRO A 58 3.17 13.19 -4.12
CA PRO A 58 2.33 14.34 -3.75
C PRO A 58 0.83 14.07 -3.93
N THR A 59 0.46 13.48 -5.08
CA THR A 59 -0.92 13.15 -5.43
C THR A 59 -0.94 11.78 -6.09
N ILE A 60 -1.90 10.93 -5.72
CA ILE A 60 -2.14 9.66 -6.40
C ILE A 60 -3.39 9.74 -7.29
N ASP A 61 -3.29 9.17 -8.49
CA ASP A 61 -4.37 9.14 -9.46
C ASP A 61 -5.00 7.75 -9.62
N ILE A 62 -6.23 7.73 -10.14
CA ILE A 62 -7.00 6.52 -10.41
C ILE A 62 -6.24 5.50 -11.29
N PRO A 63 -5.52 5.88 -12.38
CA PRO A 63 -4.78 4.91 -13.18
C PRO A 63 -3.72 4.13 -12.39
N MET A 64 -3.03 4.79 -11.45
CA MET A 64 -2.04 4.12 -10.59
C MET A 64 -2.73 3.13 -9.64
N LEU A 65 -3.84 3.53 -9.03
CA LEU A 65 -4.61 2.67 -8.13
C LEU A 65 -5.19 1.45 -8.87
N ARG A 66 -5.68 1.64 -10.10
CA ARG A 66 -6.18 0.53 -10.94
C ARG A 66 -5.08 -0.46 -11.30
N LEU A 67 -3.86 0.02 -11.56
CA LEU A 67 -2.72 -0.88 -11.77
C LEU A 67 -2.43 -1.71 -10.52
N LEU A 68 -2.39 -1.10 -9.34
CA LEU A 68 -2.18 -1.82 -8.09
C LEU A 68 -3.29 -2.85 -7.83
N LEU A 69 -4.55 -2.50 -8.11
CA LEU A 69 -5.66 -3.46 -8.07
C LEU A 69 -5.45 -4.64 -9.02
N TRP A 70 -4.96 -4.40 -10.24
CA TRP A 70 -4.68 -5.45 -11.22
C TRP A 70 -3.56 -6.40 -10.75
N TYR A 71 -2.55 -5.90 -10.04
CA TYR A 71 -1.52 -6.71 -9.40
C TYR A 71 -2.08 -7.51 -8.21
N ARG A 72 -2.96 -6.90 -7.40
CA ARG A 72 -3.67 -7.59 -6.30
C ARG A 72 -4.51 -8.75 -6.83
N GLN A 73 -5.28 -8.55 -7.90
CA GLN A 73 -6.14 -9.57 -8.50
C GLN A 73 -5.37 -10.79 -9.03
N ARG A 74 -4.06 -10.65 -9.25
CA ARG A 74 -3.14 -11.74 -9.65
C ARG A 74 -2.37 -12.33 -8.48
N GLU A 75 -2.71 -11.91 -7.26
CA GLU A 75 -2.05 -12.32 -6.02
C GLU A 75 -0.56 -11.96 -5.93
N TRP A 76 -0.09 -11.11 -6.85
CA TRP A 76 1.29 -10.63 -6.88
C TRP A 76 1.55 -9.58 -5.81
N LEU A 77 0.53 -8.80 -5.43
CA LEU A 77 0.62 -7.71 -4.47
C LEU A 77 -0.08 -8.10 -3.17
N LYS A 78 0.67 -8.14 -2.05
CA LYS A 78 0.17 -8.53 -0.73
C LYS A 78 -0.35 -7.34 0.07
N GLU A 79 0.39 -6.24 0.04
CA GLU A 79 0.05 -5.03 0.78
C GLU A 79 0.57 -3.79 0.07
N VAL A 80 -0.08 -2.66 0.37
CA VAL A 80 0.34 -1.35 -0.11
C VAL A 80 0.40 -0.34 1.05
N ALA A 81 1.47 0.46 1.08
CA ALA A 81 1.53 1.67 1.89
C ALA A 81 1.62 2.89 0.99
N ILE A 82 0.75 3.88 1.17
CA ILE A 82 0.74 5.11 0.36
C ILE A 82 0.78 6.32 1.29
N LEU A 83 1.76 7.20 1.04
CA LEU A 83 1.89 8.49 1.70
C LEU A 83 1.71 9.60 0.66
N THR A 84 0.66 10.38 0.82
CA THR A 84 0.33 11.53 -0.05
C THR A 84 0.59 12.86 0.64
N LYS A 85 0.55 13.96 -0.11
CA LYS A 85 0.57 15.30 0.50
C LYS A 85 -0.74 15.58 1.22
N ASP A 86 -1.85 15.42 0.49
CA ASP A 86 -3.22 15.64 0.98
C ASP A 86 -3.90 14.32 1.35
N ASP A 87 -4.98 14.36 2.13
CA ASP A 87 -5.74 13.16 2.48
C ASP A 87 -6.53 12.62 1.28
N GLN A 88 -6.05 11.53 0.69
CA GLN A 88 -6.72 10.81 -0.40
C GLN A 88 -7.19 9.41 0.03
N THR A 89 -7.35 9.16 1.33
CA THR A 89 -7.67 7.83 1.88
C THR A 89 -8.96 7.25 1.29
N ALA A 90 -10.01 8.07 1.17
CA ALA A 90 -11.29 7.64 0.60
C ALA A 90 -11.16 7.19 -0.86
N LEU A 91 -10.38 7.93 -1.67
CA LEU A 91 -10.08 7.57 -3.05
C LEU A 91 -9.35 6.23 -3.12
N MET A 92 -8.28 6.06 -2.33
CA MET A 92 -7.49 4.83 -2.32
C MET A 92 -8.34 3.61 -1.91
N ARG A 93 -9.17 3.75 -0.87
CA ARG A 93 -10.09 2.69 -0.41
C ARG A 93 -11.15 2.34 -1.45
N SER A 94 -11.71 3.34 -2.13
CA SER A 94 -12.71 3.11 -3.18
C SER A 94 -12.17 2.28 -4.36
N GLN A 95 -10.88 2.45 -4.70
CA GLN A 95 -10.27 1.75 -5.83
C GLN A 95 -9.63 0.41 -5.42
N LEU A 96 -9.01 0.32 -4.25
CA LEU A 96 -8.29 -0.88 -3.82
C LEU A 96 -9.16 -1.87 -3.02
N GLY A 97 -10.32 -1.43 -2.53
CA GLY A 97 -11.23 -2.22 -1.69
C GLY A 97 -10.91 -2.09 -0.20
N MET A 98 -11.94 -2.33 0.62
CA MET A 98 -11.82 -2.22 2.09
C MET A 98 -10.98 -3.34 2.70
N ASP A 99 -11.09 -4.56 2.16
CA ASP A 99 -10.44 -5.76 2.68
C ASP A 99 -8.96 -5.89 2.29
N PHE A 100 -8.45 -4.97 1.47
CA PHE A 100 -7.06 -4.99 1.07
C PHE A 100 -6.15 -4.39 2.14
N PRO A 101 -5.01 -5.02 2.48
CA PRO A 101 -4.00 -4.44 3.35
C PRO A 101 -3.41 -3.15 2.77
N LEU A 102 -4.04 -2.03 3.11
CA LEU A 102 -3.67 -0.68 2.69
C LEU A 102 -3.37 0.18 3.92
N THR A 103 -2.18 0.76 3.96
CA THR A 103 -1.85 1.85 4.88
C THR A 103 -1.82 3.18 4.12
N ALA A 104 -2.89 3.98 4.23
CA ALA A 104 -2.97 5.31 3.64
C ALA A 104 -2.62 6.37 4.70
N ARG A 105 -1.73 7.30 4.37
CA ARG A 105 -1.33 8.42 5.23
C ARG A 105 -1.12 9.67 4.40
N HIS A 106 -1.13 10.83 5.03
CA HIS A 106 -0.80 12.10 4.39
C HIS A 106 0.16 12.95 5.24
N HIS A 107 0.98 13.77 4.59
CA HIS A 107 1.86 14.73 5.25
C HIS A 107 2.25 15.88 4.29
N ASP A 108 2.09 17.13 4.74
CA ASP A 108 2.29 18.33 3.90
C ASP A 108 3.70 18.47 3.29
N SER A 109 4.70 17.87 3.92
CA SER A 109 6.10 17.87 3.46
C SER A 109 6.39 16.90 2.30
N VAL A 110 5.40 16.15 1.81
CA VAL A 110 5.58 15.27 0.65
C VAL A 110 5.66 16.14 -0.61
N VAL A 111 6.86 16.19 -1.19
CA VAL A 111 7.15 16.97 -2.41
C VAL A 111 7.76 16.11 -3.52
N GLU A 112 8.53 15.09 -3.16
CA GLU A 112 9.16 14.17 -4.09
C GLU A 112 8.45 12.82 -4.11
N SER A 113 8.63 12.09 -5.21
CA SER A 113 8.07 10.77 -5.38
C SER A 113 9.12 9.68 -5.16
N LEU A 114 8.72 8.64 -4.43
CA LEU A 114 9.52 7.46 -4.13
C LEU A 114 8.63 6.23 -4.25
N LEU A 115 9.08 5.23 -5.01
CA LEU A 115 8.47 3.92 -5.10
C LEU A 115 9.42 2.89 -4.49
N VAL A 116 8.94 2.08 -3.57
CA VAL A 116 9.66 0.95 -3.00
C VAL A 116 8.85 -0.31 -3.24
N ILE A 117 9.48 -1.33 -3.81
CA ILE A 117 8.89 -2.65 -4.04
C ILE A 117 9.77 -3.66 -3.30
N GLU A 118 9.24 -4.22 -2.22
CA GLU A 118 9.83 -5.31 -1.48
C GLU A 118 9.24 -6.61 -2.00
N GLY A 119 10.07 -7.55 -2.44
CA GLY A 119 9.64 -8.87 -2.88
C GLY A 119 10.59 -9.96 -2.42
N GLU A 120 10.29 -11.20 -2.78
CA GLU A 120 11.04 -12.38 -2.35
C GLU A 120 12.53 -12.36 -2.77
N LYS A 121 12.88 -11.70 -3.88
CA LYS A 121 14.24 -11.74 -4.47
C LYS A 121 15.08 -10.55 -4.06
N ALA A 122 14.48 -9.37 -4.04
CA ALA A 122 15.18 -8.10 -3.82
C ALA A 122 14.19 -7.00 -3.46
N THR A 123 14.73 -5.90 -2.94
CA THR A 123 14.05 -4.62 -2.84
C THR A 123 14.42 -3.76 -4.04
N VAL A 124 13.42 -3.17 -4.69
CA VAL A 124 13.60 -2.18 -5.75
C VAL A 124 13.15 -0.82 -5.25
N ILE A 125 13.97 0.20 -5.44
CA ILE A 125 13.66 1.58 -5.03
C ILE A 125 13.79 2.47 -6.26
N VAL A 126 12.77 3.29 -6.55
CA VAL A 126 12.81 4.31 -7.59
C VAL A 126 12.54 5.67 -6.97
N GLN A 127 13.50 6.56 -7.07
CA GLN A 127 13.34 7.99 -6.78
C GLN A 127 13.22 8.75 -8.11
N GLY A 128 12.15 9.53 -8.26
CA GLY A 128 11.82 10.24 -9.50
C GLY A 128 10.32 10.31 -9.72
N ALA A 129 9.88 11.07 -10.72
CA ALA A 129 8.46 11.34 -10.94
C ALA A 129 7.63 10.09 -11.28
N LEU A 130 6.59 9.79 -10.51
CA LEU A 130 5.70 8.66 -10.76
C LEU A 130 4.50 9.10 -11.61
N LEU A 131 4.71 9.28 -12.91
CA LEU A 131 3.71 9.85 -13.82
C LEU A 131 2.55 8.88 -14.09
N SER A 132 1.31 9.31 -13.84
CA SER A 132 0.11 8.51 -14.16
C SER A 132 -0.25 8.52 -15.64
N VAL A 133 0.14 9.58 -16.35
CA VAL A 133 -0.07 9.82 -17.79
C VAL A 133 1.18 10.42 -18.42
N VAL A 134 1.29 10.32 -19.76
CA VAL A 134 2.41 10.93 -20.49
C VAL A 134 2.39 12.43 -20.27
N THR A 135 3.48 12.95 -19.70
CA THR A 135 3.65 14.37 -19.37
C THR A 135 5.00 14.80 -19.95
N PRO A 136 5.04 15.44 -21.14
CA PRO A 136 6.31 15.77 -21.79
C PRO A 136 7.24 16.60 -20.90
N GLY A 137 8.49 16.18 -20.79
CA GLY A 137 9.51 16.88 -20.00
C GLY A 137 10.72 16.00 -19.70
N GLN A 138 11.80 16.60 -19.20
CA GLN A 138 12.97 15.82 -18.77
C GLN A 138 12.81 15.38 -17.32
N TYR A 139 12.68 14.08 -17.11
CA TYR A 139 12.52 13.51 -15.78
C TYR A 139 13.71 12.62 -15.45
N HIS A 140 14.37 12.93 -14.35
CA HIS A 140 15.51 12.18 -13.84
C HIS A 140 15.06 11.18 -12.79
N TYR A 141 15.65 10.00 -12.84
CA TYR A 141 15.36 8.90 -11.95
C TYR A 141 16.66 8.33 -11.40
N THR A 142 16.60 7.89 -10.15
CA THR A 142 17.59 7.01 -9.55
C THR A 142 16.88 5.73 -9.17
N THR A 143 17.43 4.59 -9.59
CA THR A 143 16.85 3.28 -9.28
C THR A 143 17.89 2.39 -8.64
N TYR A 144 17.49 1.76 -7.54
CA TYR A 144 18.26 0.75 -6.83
C TYR A 144 17.54 -0.60 -6.90
N VAL A 145 18.30 -1.69 -7.02
CA VAL A 145 17.87 -3.06 -6.78
C VAL A 145 18.89 -3.78 -5.91
N GLY A 146 18.44 -4.46 -4.86
CA GLY A 146 19.30 -5.30 -4.06
C GLY A 146 18.70 -5.71 -2.72
N THR A 147 19.53 -6.34 -1.89
CA THR A 147 19.16 -6.89 -0.58
C THR A 147 20.00 -6.31 0.57
N ASP A 148 20.83 -5.31 0.28
CA ASP A 148 21.68 -4.64 1.27
C ASP A 148 20.82 -3.70 2.12
N GLN A 149 20.55 -4.12 3.36
CA GLN A 149 19.66 -3.39 4.27
C GLN A 149 20.19 -2.01 4.65
N GLU A 150 21.50 -1.85 4.85
CA GLU A 150 22.08 -0.55 5.19
C GLU A 150 21.87 0.45 4.05
N ARG A 151 22.04 -0.03 2.81
CA ARG A 151 21.81 0.79 1.62
C ARG A 151 20.34 1.09 1.39
N ILE A 152 19.47 0.11 1.59
CA ILE A 152 18.01 0.30 1.52
C ILE A 152 17.61 1.38 2.53
N ASP A 153 17.98 1.21 3.79
CA ASP A 153 17.65 2.13 4.89
C ASP A 153 18.15 3.55 4.61
N MET A 154 19.38 3.69 4.09
CA MET A 154 19.93 4.98 3.67
C MET A 154 19.02 5.67 2.64
N LEU A 155 18.57 4.94 1.62
CA LEU A 155 17.75 5.49 0.52
C LEU A 155 16.32 5.83 0.93
N VAL A 156 15.76 5.16 1.96
CA VAL A 156 14.35 5.30 2.36
C VAL A 156 14.15 6.00 3.70
N SER A 157 15.21 6.25 4.47
CA SER A 157 15.16 6.76 5.85
C SER A 157 14.29 8.01 6.04
N SER A 158 14.45 8.99 5.16
CA SER A 158 13.67 10.24 5.17
C SER A 158 12.18 9.99 4.92
N ALA A 159 11.87 9.16 3.91
CA ALA A 159 10.50 8.79 3.56
C ALA A 159 9.81 8.04 4.70
N TRP A 160 10.47 7.05 5.32
CA TRP A 160 9.89 6.33 6.47
C TRP A 160 9.76 7.17 7.72
N SER A 161 10.64 8.15 7.91
CA SER A 161 10.50 9.09 9.01
C SER A 161 9.24 9.93 8.84
N LEU A 162 8.98 10.46 7.64
CA LEU A 162 7.72 11.15 7.34
C LEU A 162 6.50 10.23 7.50
N PHE A 163 6.58 9.00 6.98
CA PHE A 163 5.51 8.01 7.10
C PHE A 163 5.15 7.73 8.56
N ARG A 164 6.15 7.56 9.43
CA ARG A 164 5.96 7.36 10.88
C ARG A 164 5.35 8.58 11.57
N LEU A 165 5.81 9.78 11.24
CA LEU A 165 5.27 11.03 11.80
C LEU A 165 3.80 11.24 11.44
N ALA A 166 3.42 10.96 10.19
CA ALA A 166 2.04 11.03 9.73
C ALA A 166 1.11 10.11 10.55
N GLY A 167 1.58 8.92 10.92
CA GLY A 167 0.81 7.98 11.75
C GLY A 167 0.56 8.47 13.18
N ARG A 168 1.48 9.26 13.75
CA ARG A 168 1.35 9.79 15.12
C ARG A 168 0.33 10.93 15.22
N LYS A 169 0.22 11.77 14.18
CA LYS A 169 -0.76 12.87 14.13
C LYS A 169 -2.20 12.36 14.07
N GLY A 170 -2.46 11.26 13.37
CA GLY A 170 -3.77 10.60 13.36
C GLY A 170 -4.20 10.04 14.73
N GLY A 171 -3.24 9.56 15.53
CA GLY A 171 -3.52 9.00 16.86
C GLY A 171 -3.80 10.03 17.97
N LYS A 172 -3.36 11.29 17.81
CA LYS A 172 -3.61 12.34 18.83
C LYS A 172 -5.02 12.95 18.74
N LYS A 173 -5.59 13.07 17.53
CA LYS A 173 -6.98 13.56 17.36
C LYS A 173 -8.03 12.61 17.96
N GLY A 174 -7.69 11.36 18.27
CA GLY A 174 -8.58 10.40 18.92
C GLY A 174 -8.53 10.38 20.45
N LYS A 175 -7.64 11.17 21.10
CA LYS A 175 -7.51 11.19 22.57
C LYS A 175 -7.98 12.49 23.23
N GLU A 176 -8.25 13.55 22.48
CA GLU A 176 -8.73 14.84 23.02
C GLU A 176 -10.26 14.99 23.04
N ALA A 177 -11.03 13.93 22.74
CA ALA A 177 -12.50 13.96 22.72
C ALA A 177 -13.16 13.32 23.95
N THR A 178 -12.43 12.99 25.02
CA THR A 178 -12.97 12.30 26.20
C THR A 178 -12.37 12.83 27.50
N GLU A 179 -12.36 14.14 27.71
CA GLU A 179 -12.07 14.72 29.03
C GLU A 179 -12.54 16.18 29.05
N GLU A 180 -13.86 16.39 29.11
CA GLU A 180 -14.47 17.62 29.64
C GLU A 180 -15.99 17.45 29.69
N THR A 181 -16.53 16.82 30.75
CA THR A 181 -17.55 17.43 31.62
C THR A 181 -17.77 16.54 32.84
N ASP A 182 -17.23 16.97 33.98
CA ASP A 182 -17.53 16.45 35.30
C ASP A 182 -18.00 17.65 36.14
N GLU A 183 -19.32 17.87 36.20
CA GLU A 183 -19.98 18.70 37.22
C GLU A 183 -21.37 18.10 37.55
N LYS A 184 -21.37 17.22 38.57
CA LYS A 184 -22.21 17.16 39.78
C LYS A 184 -23.76 17.39 39.77
N PRO A 185 -24.47 16.92 40.83
CA PRO A 185 -25.78 16.26 40.73
C PRO A 185 -26.95 17.16 41.17
N SER A 186 -28.18 16.80 40.78
CA SER A 186 -29.38 17.22 41.51
C SER A 186 -30.33 16.03 41.75
N GLU A 187 -30.76 15.93 43.01
CA GLU A 187 -31.69 14.95 43.58
C GLU A 187 -33.15 15.14 43.14
N ALA A 188 -33.93 14.10 43.50
CA ALA A 188 -35.37 14.04 43.78
C ALA A 188 -36.29 13.50 42.66
N VAL A 189 -37.27 12.61 42.88
CA VAL A 189 -37.75 11.75 44.00
C VAL A 189 -38.90 10.87 43.43
N ALA A 190 -39.24 9.77 44.14
CA ALA A 190 -40.49 8.97 44.12
C ALA A 190 -40.56 7.76 43.15
N GLU A 191 -40.37 6.52 43.63
CA GLU A 191 -41.36 5.57 44.24
C GLU A 191 -42.16 4.79 43.16
N GLN A 192 -41.76 3.56 42.81
CA GLN A 192 -42.19 2.23 43.36
C GLN A 192 -43.45 1.64 42.65
N PRO A 193 -43.74 0.32 42.73
CA PRO A 193 -42.92 -0.90 42.60
C PRO A 193 -43.60 -1.95 41.66
N GLU A 194 -43.18 -3.22 41.74
CA GLU A 194 -43.87 -4.47 41.27
C GLU A 194 -43.71 -4.85 39.78
N ASP A 195 -43.48 -6.10 39.37
CA ASP A 195 -43.24 -7.38 40.03
C ASP A 195 -42.78 -8.41 38.96
N ASN A 196 -42.23 -9.53 39.41
CA ASN A 196 -42.21 -10.86 38.76
C ASN A 196 -41.48 -11.06 37.41
N ASN A 197 -40.95 -12.22 37.06
CA ASN A 197 -40.51 -13.46 37.72
C ASN A 197 -39.93 -14.31 36.56
N GLU A 198 -39.14 -15.33 36.90
CA GLU A 198 -38.96 -16.57 36.11
C GLU A 198 -38.11 -16.56 34.80
N LYS A 199 -36.87 -17.05 34.98
CA LYS A 199 -36.21 -18.10 34.16
C LYS A 199 -37.12 -19.37 34.05
N PRO A 200 -36.69 -20.48 33.41
CA PRO A 200 -35.99 -20.73 32.14
C PRO A 200 -36.72 -21.84 31.32
N VAL A 201 -36.43 -22.05 30.03
CA VAL A 201 -36.71 -23.37 29.41
C VAL A 201 -35.65 -23.70 28.35
N GLU A 202 -34.97 -24.82 28.58
CA GLU A 202 -34.18 -25.60 27.63
C GLU A 202 -35.09 -26.50 26.77
N HIS A 203 -34.69 -26.79 25.53
CA HIS A 203 -34.78 -28.10 24.88
C HIS A 203 -33.87 -28.01 23.62
N GLU A 204 -32.83 -28.84 23.47
CA GLU A 204 -32.87 -30.23 22.97
C GLU A 204 -33.54 -30.33 21.58
N ASP A 205 -33.07 -31.05 20.58
CA ASP A 205 -31.96 -31.99 20.39
C ASP A 205 -31.96 -32.36 18.89
N THR A 206 -30.88 -32.97 18.39
CA THR A 206 -30.79 -33.87 17.21
C THR A 206 -31.16 -33.31 15.81
N THR A 207 -30.46 -33.63 14.72
CA THR A 207 -30.26 -34.98 14.19
C THR A 207 -29.19 -35.01 13.08
N GLU A 208 -28.69 -36.22 12.87
CA GLU A 208 -27.58 -36.75 12.08
C GLU A 208 -27.51 -36.43 10.57
N GLU A 209 -26.26 -36.43 10.09
CA GLU A 209 -25.68 -37.04 8.87
C GLU A 209 -26.58 -37.97 8.00
N PRO A 210 -26.32 -38.13 6.67
CA PRO A 210 -25.07 -38.76 6.22
C PRO A 210 -24.45 -38.32 4.88
N ALA A 211 -23.27 -38.89 4.69
CA ALA A 211 -22.33 -38.87 3.58
C ALA A 211 -22.90 -39.26 2.20
N GLU A 212 -22.24 -38.79 1.14
CA GLU A 212 -21.78 -39.68 0.08
C GLU A 212 -20.65 -39.08 -0.77
N SER A 213 -19.63 -39.91 -0.93
CA SER A 213 -18.45 -39.83 -1.77
C SER A 213 -18.75 -40.09 -3.24
N VAL A 214 -18.08 -39.39 -4.17
CA VAL A 214 -17.77 -39.95 -5.50
C VAL A 214 -16.36 -39.54 -5.93
N GLU A 215 -15.46 -40.51 -5.89
CA GLU A 215 -14.19 -40.53 -6.62
C GLU A 215 -14.44 -40.56 -8.14
N GLY A 216 -13.58 -39.88 -8.88
CA GLY A 216 -13.52 -39.96 -10.35
C GLY A 216 -12.09 -39.83 -10.84
N THR A 217 -11.33 -40.92 -10.72
CA THR A 217 -10.24 -41.36 -11.62
C THR A 217 -10.74 -41.29 -13.08
N GLN A 218 -10.00 -41.09 -14.18
CA GLN A 218 -8.66 -41.51 -14.56
C GLN A 218 -8.35 -40.97 -15.99
N GLU A 219 -7.06 -40.76 -16.29
CA GLU A 219 -6.33 -40.94 -17.57
C GLU A 219 -6.88 -40.41 -18.92
N ALA A 220 -6.08 -39.58 -19.60
CA ALA A 220 -5.18 -40.00 -20.70
C ALA A 220 -4.22 -38.86 -21.10
#